data_AF-F0YVG8-F1
#
_entry.id   AF-F0YVG8-F1
#
_cell.length_a   1.000
_cell.length_b   1.000
_cell.length_c   1.000
_cell.angle_alpha   90.00
_cell.angle_beta   90.00
_cell.angle_gamma   90.00
#
_symmetry.space_group_name_H-M   'P 1'
#
loop_
_entity.id
_entity.type
_entity.pdbx_description
1 polymer ?
#
loop_
_entity_poly.entity_id
_entity_poly.type
_entity_poly.pdbx_seq_one_letter_code
_entity_poly.pdbx_strand_id
1 'polypeptide(L)'
;MMVVVKSPDVNLRIPVPMGMASLAVKVIPEAAFRQMRKDVPPPYDALITRPVLVMMLDECMDILKENKGLEVVHVEASDGTFVSIKL
;
A
#
# COMPACT_ATOMS: atom_id res chain seq x y z
N MET A 1 7.76 -5.57 -5.30
CA MET A 1 7.48 -4.33 -4.59
C MET A 1 8.62 -4.01 -3.64
N MET A 2 9.05 -2.76 -3.61
CA MET A 2 10.11 -2.25 -2.76
C MET A 2 9.55 -1.09 -1.95
N VAL A 3 9.55 -1.24 -0.63
CA VAL A 3 9.21 -0.16 0.29
C VAL A 3 10.52 0.45 0.79
N VAL A 4 10.71 1.74 0.55
CA VAL A 4 11.83 2.52 1.04
C VAL A 4 11.28 3.58 1.98
N VAL A 5 11.74 3.58 3.23
CA VAL A 5 11.43 4.60 4.23
C VAL A 5 12.74 5.18 4.71
N LYS A 6 12.92 6.48 4.56
CA LYS A 6 14.00 7.24 5.20
C LYS A 6 13.37 8.33 6.03
N SER A 7 13.75 8.43 7.29
CA SER A 7 13.45 9.52 8.20
C SER A 7 14.65 9.68 9.16
N PRO A 8 14.69 10.72 10.01
CA PRO A 8 15.80 10.93 10.94
C PRO A 8 16.18 9.68 11.76
N ASP A 9 15.17 8.90 12.18
CA ASP A 9 15.35 7.74 13.05
C ASP A 9 15.21 6.38 12.33
N VAL A 10 14.75 6.37 11.07
CA VAL A 10 14.38 5.14 10.35
C VAL A 10 15.00 5.12 8.96
N ASN A 11 15.73 4.05 8.64
CA ASN A 11 16.22 3.80 7.28
C ASN A 11 15.93 2.35 6.89
N LEU A 12 14.79 2.12 6.26
CA LEU A 12 14.28 0.80 5.89
C LEU A 12 14.20 0.64 4.38
N ARG A 13 14.59 -0.54 3.91
CA ARG A 13 14.44 -0.98 2.53
C ARG A 13 13.95 -2.43 2.51
N ILE A 14 12.65 -2.61 2.34
CA ILE A 14 11.98 -3.91 2.52
C ILE A 14 11.49 -4.43 1.18
N PRO A 15 12.06 -5.54 0.66
CA PRO A 15 11.51 -6.22 -0.50
C PRO A 15 10.24 -6.95 -0.08
N VAL A 16 9.11 -6.52 -0.62
CA VAL A 16 7.83 -7.18 -0.43
C VAL A 16 7.55 -7.99 -1.71
N PRO A 17 7.53 -9.33 -1.63
CA PRO A 17 7.12 -10.15 -2.75
C PRO A 17 5.70 -9.74 -3.18
N MET A 18 5.50 -9.42 -4.45
CA MET A 18 4.17 -8.98 -4.90
C MET A 18 3.11 -10.06 -4.69
N GLY A 19 3.48 -11.34 -4.84
CA GLY A 19 2.61 -12.46 -4.50
C GLY A 19 2.20 -12.54 -3.02
N MET A 20 2.75 -11.71 -2.14
CA MET A 20 2.34 -11.59 -0.74
C MET A 20 1.56 -10.30 -0.43
N ALA A 21 1.27 -9.45 -1.42
CA ALA A 21 0.54 -8.20 -1.19
C ALA A 21 -0.84 -8.45 -0.57
N SER A 22 -1.57 -9.46 -1.05
CA SER A 22 -2.87 -9.82 -0.46
C SER A 22 -2.75 -10.42 0.94
N LEU A 23 -1.66 -11.13 1.25
CA LEU A 23 -1.36 -11.59 2.62
C LEU A 23 -1.09 -10.41 3.56
N ALA A 24 -0.37 -9.38 3.10
CA ALA A 24 -0.14 -8.16 3.86
C ALA A 24 -1.47 -7.45 4.20
N VAL A 25 -2.42 -7.39 3.25
CA VAL A 25 -3.76 -6.81 3.52
C VAL A 25 -4.55 -7.65 4.53
N LYS A 26 -4.42 -8.98 4.50
CA LYS A 26 -5.13 -9.87 5.43
C LYS A 26 -4.77 -9.62 6.89
N VAL A 27 -3.58 -9.09 7.19
CA VAL A 27 -3.15 -8.79 8.57
C VAL A 27 -3.41 -7.34 9.01
N ILE A 28 -3.89 -6.47 8.13
CA ILE A 28 -4.19 -5.07 8.49
C ILE A 28 -5.35 -5.03 9.50
N PRO A 29 -5.25 -4.33 10.64
CA PRO A 29 -6.35 -4.23 11.60
C PRO A 29 -7.60 -3.55 11.02
N GLU A 30 -8.79 -3.98 11.43
CA GLU A 30 -10.06 -3.36 10.97
C GLU A 30 -10.17 -1.86 11.28
N ALA A 31 -9.47 -1.41 12.32
CA ALA A 31 -9.38 0.01 12.66
C ALA A 31 -8.75 0.86 11.54
N ALA A 32 -7.78 0.32 10.80
CA ALA A 32 -7.16 1.02 9.68
C ALA A 32 -8.15 1.19 8.52
N PHE A 33 -8.95 0.17 8.20
CA PHE A 33 -10.01 0.29 7.18
C PHE A 33 -11.07 1.31 7.57
N ARG A 34 -11.48 1.36 8.86
CA ARG A 34 -12.39 2.40 9.35
C ARG A 34 -11.81 3.80 9.22
N GLN A 35 -10.50 3.96 9.41
CA GLN A 35 -9.84 5.26 9.22
C GLN A 35 -9.78 5.63 7.74
N MET A 36 -9.38 4.71 6.85
CA MET A 36 -9.33 4.92 5.40
C MET A 36 -10.68 5.36 4.83
N ARG A 37 -11.80 4.80 5.33
CA ARG A 37 -13.15 5.19 4.90
C ARG A 37 -13.48 6.67 5.12
N LYS A 38 -12.87 7.33 6.11
CA LYS A 38 -13.17 8.73 6.44
C LYS A 38 -12.74 9.69 5.34
N ASP A 39 -11.72 9.32 4.59
CA ASP A 39 -11.13 10.15 3.54
C ASP A 39 -11.74 9.84 2.16
N VAL A 40 -12.71 8.92 2.09
CA VAL A 40 -13.35 8.47 0.86
C VAL A 40 -14.82 8.94 0.85
N PRO A 41 -15.29 9.62 -0.22
CA PRO A 41 -16.66 10.09 -0.27
C PRO A 41 -17.67 8.94 -0.48
N PRO A 42 -18.87 9.02 0.10
CA PRO A 42 -19.95 8.10 -0.22
C PRO A 42 -20.34 8.13 -1.71
N PRO A 43 -20.71 6.99 -2.32
CA PRO A 43 -20.87 5.66 -1.72
C PRO A 43 -19.61 4.79 -1.73
N TYR A 44 -18.45 5.35 -2.11
CA TYR A 44 -17.23 4.58 -2.35
C TYR A 44 -16.55 4.13 -1.06
N ASP A 45 -16.85 4.78 0.07
CA ASP A 45 -16.39 4.37 1.39
C ASP A 45 -16.82 2.92 1.73
N ALA A 46 -18.00 2.50 1.27
CA ALA A 46 -18.50 1.14 1.43
C ALA A 46 -17.63 0.09 0.72
N LEU A 47 -16.85 0.48 -0.29
CA LEU A 47 -15.94 -0.42 -1.02
C LEU A 47 -14.62 -0.65 -0.28
N ILE A 48 -14.29 0.18 0.72
CA ILE A 48 -13.05 0.06 1.50
C ILE A 48 -13.21 -1.05 2.55
N THR A 49 -13.10 -2.29 2.09
CA THR A 49 -13.19 -3.49 2.93
C THR A 49 -12.04 -4.44 2.64
N ARG A 50 -11.62 -5.21 3.65
CA ARG A 50 -10.56 -6.21 3.49
C ARG A 50 -10.82 -7.18 2.33
N PRO A 51 -12.04 -7.77 2.16
CA PRO A 51 -12.29 -8.70 1.06
C PRO A 51 -12.15 -8.03 -0.32
N VAL A 52 -12.64 -6.80 -0.48
CA VAL A 52 -12.52 -6.06 -1.75
C VAL A 52 -11.06 -5.77 -2.08
N LEU A 53 -10.26 -5.29 -1.11
CA LEU A 53 -8.84 -5.02 -1.36
C LEU A 53 -8.06 -6.31 -1.65
N VAL A 54 -8.36 -7.42 -0.97
CA VAL A 54 -7.72 -8.72 -1.26
C VAL A 54 -8.07 -9.18 -2.67
N MET A 55 -9.35 -9.14 -3.06
CA MET A 55 -9.80 -9.48 -4.41
C MET A 55 -9.09 -8.63 -5.46
N MET A 56 -9.06 -7.30 -5.29
CA MET A 56 -8.39 -6.40 -6.23
C MET A 56 -6.90 -6.73 -6.40
N LEU A 57 -6.20 -7.03 -5.30
CA LEU A 57 -4.79 -7.39 -5.37
C LEU A 57 -4.56 -8.75 -6.04
N ASP A 58 -5.40 -9.74 -5.74
CA ASP A 58 -5.28 -11.08 -6.31
C ASP A 58 -5.60 -11.07 -7.83
N GLU A 59 -6.66 -10.37 -8.25
CA GLU A 59 -7.09 -10.27 -9.66
C GLU A 59 -6.16 -9.38 -10.50
N CYS A 60 -5.65 -8.28 -9.93
CA CYS A 60 -4.73 -7.39 -10.64
C CYS A 60 -3.25 -7.81 -10.52
N MET A 61 -2.95 -8.95 -9.89
CA MET A 61 -1.58 -9.36 -9.58
C MET A 61 -0.68 -9.43 -10.82
N ASP A 62 -1.21 -9.88 -11.95
CA ASP A 62 -0.44 -10.00 -13.18
C ASP A 62 -0.16 -8.64 -13.83
N ILE A 63 -1.12 -7.72 -13.78
CA ILE A 63 -0.92 -6.31 -14.16
C ILE A 63 0.15 -5.67 -13.27
N LEU A 64 0.12 -5.92 -11.95
CA LEU A 64 1.13 -5.41 -11.03
C LEU A 64 2.52 -5.96 -11.36
N LYS A 65 2.63 -7.25 -11.73
CA LYS A 65 3.88 -7.90 -12.16
C LYS A 65 4.45 -7.36 -13.46
N GLU A 66 3.62 -6.89 -14.38
CA GLU A 66 4.06 -6.29 -15.64
C GLU A 66 4.63 -4.87 -15.41
N ASN A 67 4.17 -4.17 -14.38
CA ASN A 67 4.56 -2.80 -14.06
C ASN A 67 5.71 -2.70 -13.03
N LYS A 68 6.67 -3.63 -13.07
CA LYS A 68 7.84 -3.61 -12.15
C LYS A 68 8.59 -2.29 -12.25
N GLY A 69 8.89 -1.70 -11.09
CA GLY A 69 9.62 -0.44 -10.96
C GLY A 69 8.72 0.80 -10.94
N LEU A 70 7.42 0.68 -11.23
CA LEU A 70 6.47 1.79 -11.15
C LEU A 70 6.38 2.30 -9.71
N GLU A 71 6.66 3.58 -9.50
CA GLU A 71 6.49 4.25 -8.21
C GLU A 71 5.03 4.67 -8.02
N VAL A 72 4.37 4.05 -7.04
CA VAL A 72 2.94 4.24 -6.76
C VAL A 72 2.69 5.12 -5.53
N VAL A 73 3.71 5.26 -4.67
CA VAL A 73 3.71 6.22 -3.56
C VAL A 73 5.06 6.91 -3.53
N HIS A 74 5.02 8.24 -3.49
CA HIS A 74 6.17 9.11 -3.29
C HIS A 74 5.77 10.22 -2.32
N VAL A 75 6.41 10.26 -1.15
CA VAL A 75 6.19 11.29 -0.14
C VAL A 75 7.54 11.87 0.26
N GLU A 76 7.64 13.18 0.20
CA GLU A 76 8.75 13.97 0.72
C GLU A 76 8.21 15.00 1.70
N ALA A 77 8.76 15.05 2.91
CA ALA A 77 8.42 16.03 3.92
C ALA A 77 9.61 16.98 4.18
N SER A 78 9.30 18.16 4.73
CA SER A 78 10.28 19.21 5.01
C SER A 78 11.35 18.83 6.05
N ASP A 79 11.10 17.78 6.84
CA ASP A 79 12.03 17.23 7.83
C ASP A 79 13.00 16.18 7.24
N GLY A 80 12.96 15.96 5.93
CA GLY A 80 13.78 14.97 5.23
C GLY A 80 13.19 13.57 5.22
N THR A 81 11.95 13.37 5.71
CA THR A 81 11.24 12.10 5.58
C THR A 81 10.93 11.82 4.10
N PHE A 82 11.32 10.63 3.65
CA PHE A 82 11.11 10.12 2.31
C PHE A 82 10.46 8.74 2.38
N VAL A 83 9.32 8.57 1.72
CA VAL A 83 8.65 7.28 1.55
C VAL A 83 8.44 7.02 0.06
N SER A 84 8.99 5.91 -0.42
CA SER A 84 8.79 5.46 -1.79
C SER A 84 8.33 4.01 -1.81
N ILE A 85 7.23 3.75 -2.52
CA ILE A 85 6.74 2.39 -2.77
C ILE A 85 6.75 2.16 -4.27
N LYS A 86 7.58 1.21 -4.71
CA LYS A 86 7.71 0.80 -6.11
C LYS A 86 7.22 -0.63 -6.29
N LEU A 87 6.50 -0.92 -7.36
CA LEU A 87 6.03 -2.29 -7.68
C LEU A 87 7.19 -3.22 -8.04
#